data_AF-A0A1I5WSZ5-F1
#
_entry.id   AF-A0A1I5WSZ5-F1
#
_cell.length_a   1.000
_cell.length_b   1.000
_cell.length_c   1.000
_cell.angle_alpha   90.00
_cell.angle_beta   90.00
_cell.angle_gamma   90.00
#
_symmetry.space_group_name_H-M   'P 1'
#
loop_
_entity.id
_entity.type
_entity.pdbx_description
1 polymer ?
#
loop_
_entity_poly.entity_id
_entity_poly.type
_entity_poly.pdbx_seq_one_letter_code
_entity_poly.pdbx_strand_id
1 'polypeptide(L)'
;MFYNKKIYLLEEVPGYVDDYGIYHEAGEEIKKSIKCDVQPYSTERLYRDYGFNDKVTKRVFCDKDDDIKTGVKCLYQGEKYVITRVIEWDDYMEVMLYAE
;
A
#
# COMPACT_ATOMS: atom_id res chain seq x y z
N MET A 1 4.18 -18.69 -1.48
CA MET A 1 4.33 -17.53 -2.40
C MET A 1 5.81 -17.15 -2.48
N PHE A 2 6.35 -16.73 -3.63
CA PHE A 2 7.76 -16.31 -3.72
C PHE A 2 7.84 -14.78 -3.63
N TYR A 3 8.25 -14.25 -2.48
CA TYR A 3 8.44 -12.80 -2.29
C TYR A 3 9.83 -12.37 -2.75
N ASN A 4 9.89 -11.78 -3.94
CA ASN A 4 11.13 -11.18 -4.47
C ASN A 4 11.10 -9.65 -4.45
N LYS A 5 9.99 -9.04 -4.01
CA LYS A 5 9.79 -7.58 -3.98
C LYS A 5 9.40 -7.12 -2.59
N LYS A 6 9.40 -5.79 -2.39
CA LYS A 6 8.93 -5.14 -1.18
C LYS A 6 8.14 -3.88 -1.51
N ILE A 7 7.10 -3.63 -0.73
CA ILE A 7 6.45 -2.32 -0.65
C ILE A 7 6.75 -1.70 0.72
N TYR A 8 6.70 -0.37 0.81
CA TYR A 8 6.90 0.37 2.05
C TYR A 8 5.59 1.07 2.42
N LEU A 9 4.99 0.72 3.56
CA LEU A 9 3.81 1.42 4.05
C LEU A 9 4.22 2.78 4.61
N LEU A 10 3.44 3.79 4.29
CA LEU A 10 3.63 5.15 4.78
C LEU A 10 2.68 5.43 5.93
N GLU A 11 3.13 6.21 6.89
CA GLU A 11 2.28 6.82 7.91
C GLU A 11 2.38 8.35 7.87
N GLU A 12 1.28 9.02 8.21
CA GLU A 12 1.24 10.47 8.32
C GLU A 12 1.80 10.89 9.67
N VAL A 13 2.80 11.76 9.64
CA VAL A 13 3.43 12.32 10.83
C VAL A 13 2.91 13.74 11.01
N PRO A 14 2.29 14.09 12.16
CA PRO A 14 1.84 15.44 12.41
C PRO A 14 3.04 16.39 12.55
N GLY A 15 2.84 17.64 12.16
CA GLY A 15 3.84 18.68 12.40
C GLY A 15 4.05 18.89 13.90
N TYR A 16 5.28 19.14 14.31
CA TYR A 16 5.64 19.34 15.71
C TYR A 16 6.65 20.47 15.86
N VAL A 17 6.71 21.05 17.06
CA VAL A 17 7.74 22.03 17.43
C VAL A 17 8.79 21.30 18.25
N ASP A 18 10.06 21.44 17.86
CA ASP A 18 11.16 20.83 18.60
C ASP A 18 11.56 21.63 19.85
N ASP A 19 12.50 21.09 20.62
CA ASP A 19 13.01 21.71 21.85
C ASP A 19 13.70 23.07 21.63
N TYR A 20 14.02 23.43 20.37
CA TYR A 20 14.61 24.70 19.97
C TYR A 20 13.56 25.70 19.46
N GLY A 21 12.28 25.34 19.47
CA GLY A 21 11.19 26.19 19.01
C GLY A 21 11.02 26.23 17.49
N ILE A 22 11.66 25.32 16.75
CA ILE A 22 11.52 25.22 15.29
C ILE A 22 10.32 24.33 14.97
N TYR A 23 9.42 24.83 14.13
CA TYR A 23 8.29 24.05 13.61
C TYR A 23 8.75 23.15 12.45
N HIS A 24 8.52 21.86 12.60
CA HIS A 24 8.65 20.85 11.57
C HIS A 24 7.28 20.59 10.95
N GLU A 25 7.17 20.71 9.62
CA GLU A 25 5.92 20.51 8.90
C GLU A 25 5.44 19.04 8.97
N ALA A 26 4.12 18.84 8.88
CA ALA A 26 3.55 17.51 8.76
C ALA A 26 4.03 16.82 7.46
N GLY A 27 4.20 15.52 7.51
CA GLY A 27 4.77 14.76 6.40
C GLY A 27 4.35 13.30 6.40
N GLU A 28 5.05 12.51 5.59
CA GLU A 28 4.87 11.06 5.52
C GLU A 28 6.21 10.39 5.78
N GLU A 29 6.22 9.36 6.60
CA GLU A 29 7.41 8.54 6.85
C GLU A 29 7.15 7.06 6.56
N ILE A 30 8.24 6.30 6.38
CA ILE A 30 8.13 4.85 6.18
C ILE A 30 7.88 4.21 7.54
N LYS A 31 6.65 3.72 7.74
CA LYS A 31 6.27 2.94 8.91
C LYS A 31 6.97 1.58 8.93
N LYS A 32 6.87 0.84 7.82
CA LYS A 32 7.49 -0.49 7.68
C LYS A 32 7.56 -0.97 6.24
N SER A 33 8.34 -2.03 6.01
CA SER A 33 8.42 -2.74 4.72
C SER A 33 7.69 -4.08 4.77
N ILE A 34 6.92 -4.39 3.73
CA ILE A 34 6.25 -5.68 3.54
C ILE A 34 6.95 -6.45 2.42
N LYS A 35 7.33 -7.71 2.66
CA LYS A 35 7.81 -8.62 1.61
C LYS A 35 6.61 -9.14 0.83
N CYS A 36 6.66 -9.06 -0.48
CA CYS A 36 5.52 -9.37 -1.32
C CYS A 36 5.94 -9.79 -2.73
N ASP A 37 4.97 -10.22 -3.53
CA ASP A 37 5.06 -10.21 -5.00
C ASP A 37 4.14 -9.12 -5.55
N VAL A 38 4.65 -8.32 -6.50
CA VAL A 38 3.90 -7.24 -7.15
C VAL A 38 3.74 -7.54 -8.63
N GLN A 39 2.51 -7.51 -9.13
CA GLN A 39 2.17 -7.81 -10.51
C GLN A 39 1.39 -6.65 -11.14
N PRO A 40 1.58 -6.39 -12.44
CA PRO A 40 0.70 -5.48 -13.17
C PRO A 40 -0.74 -6.02 -13.16
N TYR A 41 -1.71 -5.13 -12.97
CA TYR A 41 -3.11 -5.49 -12.91
C TYR A 41 -3.98 -4.37 -13.50
N SER A 42 -5.26 -4.62 -13.70
CA SER A 42 -6.17 -3.63 -14.30
C SER A 42 -7.56 -3.71 -13.72
N THR A 43 -8.30 -2.61 -13.80
CA THR A 43 -9.70 -2.52 -13.34
C THR A 43 -10.60 -3.52 -14.06
N GLU A 44 -10.39 -3.78 -15.36
CA GLU A 44 -11.18 -4.76 -16.11
C GLU A 44 -10.97 -6.18 -15.58
N ARG A 45 -9.74 -6.51 -15.18
CA ARG A 45 -9.44 -7.80 -14.53
C ARG A 45 -10.05 -7.89 -13.14
N LEU A 46 -9.92 -6.83 -12.34
CA LEU A 46 -10.55 -6.76 -11.02
C LEU A 46 -12.07 -7.00 -11.10
N TYR A 47 -12.73 -6.36 -12.07
CA TYR A 47 -14.16 -6.53 -12.30
C TYR A 47 -14.50 -7.96 -12.75
N ARG A 48 -13.70 -8.54 -13.62
CA ARG A 48 -13.92 -9.91 -14.10
C ARG A 48 -13.73 -10.96 -12.99
N ASP A 49 -12.69 -10.79 -12.18
CA ASP A 49 -12.29 -11.77 -11.16
C ASP A 49 -13.18 -11.66 -9.91
N TYR A 50 -13.55 -10.42 -9.52
CA TYR A 50 -14.20 -10.15 -8.23
C TYR A 50 -15.46 -9.27 -8.31
N GLY A 51 -15.79 -8.70 -9.48
CA GLY A 51 -16.95 -7.82 -9.65
C GLY A 51 -16.74 -6.38 -9.17
N PHE A 52 -15.52 -6.00 -8.79
CA PHE A 52 -15.24 -4.63 -8.31
C PHE A 52 -14.79 -3.69 -9.42
N ASN A 53 -15.10 -2.40 -9.28
CA ASN A 53 -14.83 -1.38 -10.28
C ASN A 53 -13.85 -0.29 -9.79
N ASP A 54 -13.02 -0.61 -8.79
CA ASP A 54 -12.00 0.32 -8.31
C ASP A 54 -10.94 0.55 -9.37
N LYS A 55 -10.40 1.77 -9.41
CA LYS A 55 -9.22 2.05 -10.23
C LYS A 55 -8.01 1.33 -9.62
N VAL A 56 -7.33 0.52 -10.41
CA VAL A 56 -6.15 -0.24 -9.98
C VAL A 56 -5.15 -0.35 -11.12
N THR A 57 -3.86 -0.33 -10.78
CA THR A 57 -2.76 -0.48 -11.75
C THR A 57 -1.84 -1.64 -11.39
N LYS A 58 -1.86 -2.10 -10.12
CA LYS A 58 -1.10 -3.25 -9.65
C LYS A 58 -1.89 -4.08 -8.65
N ARG A 59 -1.48 -5.34 -8.53
CA ARG A 59 -1.90 -6.27 -7.50
C ARG A 59 -0.68 -6.78 -6.76
N VAL A 60 -0.79 -6.84 -5.44
CA VAL A 60 0.26 -7.31 -4.54
C VAL A 60 -0.24 -8.51 -3.78
N PHE A 61 0.64 -9.50 -3.62
CA PHE A 61 0.40 -10.65 -2.79
C PHE A 61 1.38 -10.65 -1.62
N CYS A 62 0.87 -10.71 -0.39
CA CYS A 62 1.67 -10.71 0.84
C CYS A 62 1.03 -11.58 1.93
N ASP A 63 1.80 -11.86 2.98
CA ASP A 63 1.28 -12.44 4.21
C ASP A 63 0.26 -11.48 4.84
N LYS A 64 -0.59 -12.01 5.73
CA LYS A 64 -1.55 -11.20 6.48
C LYS A 64 -0.82 -10.18 7.35
N ASP A 65 -1.28 -8.94 7.28
CA ASP A 65 -0.71 -7.84 8.04
C ASP A 65 -1.79 -6.79 8.33
N ASP A 66 -2.01 -6.52 9.63
CA ASP A 66 -3.08 -5.63 10.11
C ASP A 66 -2.89 -4.16 9.70
N ASP A 67 -1.70 -3.74 9.28
CA ASP A 67 -1.47 -2.36 8.83
C ASP A 67 -1.82 -2.16 7.35
N ILE A 68 -2.07 -3.24 6.59
CA ILE A 68 -2.46 -3.14 5.19
C ILE A 68 -3.99 -2.99 5.11
N LYS A 69 -4.44 -1.73 4.96
CA LYS A 69 -5.86 -1.37 4.87
C LYS A 69 -6.14 -0.47 3.67
N THR A 70 -7.38 -0.49 3.20
CA THR A 70 -7.84 0.48 2.19
C THR A 70 -7.61 1.92 2.68
N GLY A 71 -7.07 2.76 1.79
CA GLY A 71 -6.72 4.16 2.06
C GLY A 71 -5.27 4.36 2.51
N VAL A 72 -4.57 3.31 2.96
CA VAL A 72 -3.16 3.41 3.35
C VAL A 72 -2.30 3.64 2.12
N LYS A 73 -1.34 4.58 2.23
CA LYS A 73 -0.37 4.88 1.19
C LYS A 73 0.85 3.98 1.31
N CYS A 74 1.46 3.67 0.17
CA CYS A 74 2.69 2.91 0.12
C CYS A 74 3.60 3.37 -1.02
N LEU A 75 4.89 3.06 -0.89
CA LEU A 75 5.90 3.25 -1.92
C LEU A 75 6.28 1.93 -2.55
N TYR A 76 6.38 1.92 -3.87
CA TYR A 76 6.95 0.84 -4.64
C TYR A 76 7.77 1.40 -5.80
N GLN A 77 9.04 1.01 -5.88
CA GLN A 77 9.97 1.47 -6.94
C GLN A 77 10.07 3.00 -7.07
N GLY A 78 9.90 3.74 -5.97
CA GLY A 78 9.98 5.21 -5.94
C GLY A 78 8.68 5.92 -6.32
N GLU A 79 7.63 5.18 -6.68
CA GLU A 79 6.30 5.71 -6.97
C GLU A 79 5.36 5.51 -5.78
N LYS A 80 4.47 6.48 -5.56
CA LYS A 80 3.43 6.43 -4.52
C LYS A 80 2.18 5.75 -5.04
N TYR A 81 1.60 4.92 -4.18
CA TYR A 81 0.38 4.19 -4.43
C TYR A 81 -0.54 4.28 -3.22
N VAL A 82 -1.85 4.26 -3.47
CA VAL A 82 -2.86 4.04 -2.43
C VAL A 82 -3.40 2.62 -2.54
N ILE A 83 -3.60 1.98 -1.39
CA ILE A 83 -4.30 0.70 -1.30
C ILE A 83 -5.78 0.96 -1.50
N THR A 84 -6.35 0.50 -2.61
CA THR A 84 -7.77 0.72 -2.92
C THR A 84 -8.65 -0.43 -2.41
N ARG A 85 -8.11 -1.65 -2.38
CA ARG A 85 -8.84 -2.83 -1.93
C ARG A 85 -7.89 -3.84 -1.30
N VAL A 86 -8.39 -4.53 -0.29
CA VAL A 86 -7.76 -5.72 0.30
C VAL A 86 -8.73 -6.88 0.18
N ILE A 87 -8.24 -8.00 -0.33
CA ILE A 87 -8.96 -9.27 -0.42
C ILE A 87 -8.21 -10.26 0.47
N GLU A 88 -8.84 -10.64 1.57
CA GLU A 88 -8.26 -11.59 2.51
C GLU A 88 -8.58 -13.03 2.08
N TRP A 89 -7.53 -13.84 2.01
CA TRP A 89 -7.61 -15.29 1.86
C TRP A 89 -7.25 -15.96 3.19
N ASP A 90 -7.31 -17.29 3.26
CA ASP A 90 -7.04 -18.02 4.52
C ASP A 90 -5.60 -17.83 5.02
N ASP A 91 -4.62 -17.84 4.11
CA ASP A 91 -3.18 -17.81 4.47
C ASP A 91 -2.43 -16.57 3.97
N TYR A 92 -3.06 -15.74 3.12
CA TYR A 92 -2.43 -14.57 2.52
C TYR A 92 -3.48 -13.51 2.19
N MET A 93 -3.03 -12.39 1.61
CA MET A 93 -3.92 -11.35 1.11
C MET A 93 -3.51 -10.84 -0.27
N GLU A 94 -4.51 -10.46 -1.04
CA GLU A 94 -4.38 -9.73 -2.31
C GLU A 94 -4.70 -8.26 -2.08
N VAL A 95 -3.76 -7.40 -2.45
CA VAL A 95 -3.83 -5.96 -2.19
C VAL A 95 -3.80 -5.25 -3.52
N MET A 96 -4.82 -4.46 -3.79
CA MET A 96 -4.95 -3.70 -5.02
C MET A 96 -4.41 -2.30 -4.82
N LEU A 97 -3.54 -1.87 -5.73
CA LEU A 97 -2.87 -0.58 -5.67
C LEU A 97 -3.28 0.29 -6.86
N TYR A 98 -3.42 1.59 -6.60
CA TYR A 98 -3.59 2.62 -7.61
C TYR A 98 -2.49 3.67 -7.45
N ALA A 99 -1.90 4.09 -8.57
CA ALA A 99 -0.89 5.16 -8.54
C ALA A 99 -1.59 6.50 -8.27
N GLU A 100 -1.07 7.26 -7.31
CA GLU A 100 -1.47 8.67 -7.09
C GLU A 100 -0.97 9.57 -8.21
#